data_AF-A0A427AZY0-F1
#
_entry.id   AF-A0A427AZY0-F1
#
_cell.length_a   1.000
_cell.length_b   1.000
_cell.length_c   1.000
_cell.angle_alpha   90.00
_cell.angle_beta   90.00
_cell.angle_gamma   90.00
#
_symmetry.space_group_name_H-M   'P 1'
#
loop_
_entity.id
_entity.type
_entity.pdbx_description
1 polymer ?
#
loop_
_entity_poly.entity_id
_entity_poly.type
_entity_poly.pdbx_seq_one_letter_code
_entity_poly.pdbx_strand_id
1 'polypeptide(L)'
;MYSALAYALAQVSIEMVYVLAQGLVYSLLLFSMIGFSWQAVTFFWFFFFIFMSFAYFVLHGMMIVALTPDHQVASILSSFFYTFWNLFSGFLIPRPSIPVWWRWYYWGDPVAWTIYGVVASQLGKKQNLVDIPGETSITVKQFLKDNLGYEHSFVGYVALAHLGFALVFFLVFGYSIKCLNFQKR
;
A
#
# COMPACT_ATOMS: atom_id res chain seq x y z
N MET A 1 -16.16 -14.54 -28.51
CA MET A 1 -15.07 -14.06 -27.63
C MET A 1 -15.73 -13.35 -26.45
N TYR A 2 -15.33 -13.66 -25.21
CA TYR A 2 -15.87 -12.99 -24.02
C TYR A 2 -15.53 -11.49 -24.03
N SER A 3 -16.38 -10.67 -23.40
CA SER A 3 -16.09 -9.24 -23.22
C SER A 3 -14.79 -9.07 -22.43
N ALA A 4 -13.94 -8.13 -22.85
CA ALA A 4 -12.69 -7.79 -22.16
C ALA A 4 -12.91 -7.49 -20.66
N LEU A 5 -14.04 -6.86 -20.31
CA LEU A 5 -14.38 -6.58 -18.92
C LEU A 5 -14.76 -7.84 -18.14
N ALA A 6 -15.42 -8.81 -18.77
CA ALA A 6 -15.76 -10.09 -18.12
C ALA A 6 -14.48 -10.89 -17.83
N TYR A 7 -13.51 -10.85 -18.75
CA TYR A 7 -12.18 -11.44 -18.53
C TYR A 7 -11.42 -10.75 -17.40
N ALA A 8 -11.33 -9.41 -17.42
CA ALA A 8 -10.64 -8.65 -16.38
C ALA A 8 -11.23 -8.90 -14.98
N LEU A 9 -12.57 -8.94 -14.86
CA LEU A 9 -13.25 -9.25 -13.60
C LEU A 9 -12.95 -10.68 -13.13
N ALA A 10 -13.00 -11.66 -14.02
CA ALA A 10 -12.74 -13.06 -13.67
C ALA A 10 -11.29 -13.24 -13.19
N GLN A 11 -10.32 -12.66 -13.90
CA GLN A 11 -8.91 -12.73 -13.54
C GLN A 11 -8.65 -12.09 -12.17
N VAL A 12 -9.12 -10.85 -11.98
CA VAL A 12 -8.94 -10.13 -10.71
C VAL A 12 -9.60 -10.86 -9.55
N SER A 13 -10.78 -11.45 -9.76
CA SER A 13 -11.48 -12.21 -8.71
C SER A 13 -10.67 -13.41 -8.23
N ILE A 14 -10.08 -14.18 -9.15
CA ILE A 14 -9.24 -15.33 -8.81
C ILE A 14 -8.00 -14.88 -8.03
N GLU A 15 -7.40 -13.78 -8.46
CA GLU A 15 -6.19 -13.23 -7.86
C GLU A 15 -6.46 -12.68 -6.45
N MET A 16 -7.62 -12.08 -6.21
CA MET A 16 -8.03 -11.68 -4.87
C MET A 16 -8.16 -12.87 -3.91
N VAL A 17 -8.57 -14.05 -4.38
CA VAL A 17 -8.63 -15.27 -3.53
C VAL A 17 -7.22 -15.73 -3.15
N TYR A 18 -6.28 -15.74 -4.09
CA TYR A 18 -4.89 -16.08 -3.81
C TYR A 18 -4.23 -15.08 -2.85
N VAL A 19 -4.43 -13.78 -3.10
CA VAL A 19 -3.91 -12.70 -2.26
C VAL A 19 -4.53 -12.76 -0.86
N LEU A 20 -5.81 -13.14 -0.72
CA LEU A 20 -6.44 -13.30 0.59
C LEU A 20 -5.77 -14.40 1.40
N ALA A 21 -5.56 -15.58 0.79
CA ALA A 21 -4.89 -16.70 1.44
C ALA A 21 -3.45 -16.36 1.82
N GLN A 22 -2.68 -15.79 0.88
CA GLN A 22 -1.30 -15.37 1.10
C GLN A 22 -1.20 -14.29 2.18
N GLY A 23 -2.06 -13.27 2.11
CA GLY A 23 -2.12 -12.17 3.05
C GLY A 23 -2.45 -12.65 4.46
N LEU A 24 -3.31 -13.67 4.60
CA LEU A 24 -3.68 -14.23 5.91
C LEU A 24 -2.49 -14.95 6.54
N VAL A 25 -1.84 -15.84 5.78
CA VAL A 25 -0.66 -16.58 6.24
C VAL A 25 0.46 -15.60 6.62
N TYR A 26 0.74 -14.62 5.75
CA TYR A 26 1.78 -13.62 5.99
C TYR A 26 1.48 -12.77 7.23
N SER A 27 0.22 -12.34 7.39
CA SER A 27 -0.18 -11.51 8.53
C SER A 27 -0.08 -12.27 9.84
N LEU A 28 -0.51 -13.54 9.89
CA LEU A 28 -0.41 -14.37 11.10
C LEU A 28 1.04 -14.56 11.55
N LEU A 29 1.94 -14.86 10.61
CA LEU A 29 3.35 -15.07 10.89
C LEU A 29 4.02 -13.77 11.40
N LEU A 30 3.90 -12.67 10.65
CA LEU A 30 4.54 -11.42 11.01
C LEU A 30 3.97 -10.82 12.29
N PHE A 31 2.65 -10.83 12.46
CA PHE A 31 2.02 -10.25 13.64
C PHE A 31 2.50 -10.95 14.92
N SER A 32 2.69 -12.28 14.85
CA SER A 32 3.28 -13.07 15.92
C SER A 32 4.75 -12.74 16.16
N MET A 33 5.57 -12.66 15.10
CA MET A 33 7.01 -12.40 15.21
C MET A 33 7.34 -11.00 15.74
N ILE A 34 6.57 -9.99 15.35
CA ILE A 34 6.78 -8.61 15.81
C ILE A 34 6.38 -8.45 17.29
N GLY A 35 5.54 -9.34 17.82
CA GLY A 35 5.08 -9.26 19.20
C GLY A 35 4.02 -8.17 19.42
N PHE A 36 3.17 -7.91 18.43
CA PHE A 36 2.04 -7.00 18.60
C PHE A 36 1.01 -7.56 19.60
N SER A 37 0.22 -6.68 20.21
CA SER A 37 -0.82 -7.10 21.15
C SER A 37 -1.92 -7.86 20.40
N TRP A 38 -2.18 -9.10 20.82
CA TRP A 38 -3.22 -9.97 20.28
C TRP A 38 -4.63 -9.49 20.64
N GLN A 39 -5.07 -8.42 20.00
CA GLN A 39 -6.46 -7.96 20.02
C GLN A 39 -7.04 -8.12 18.61
N ALA A 40 -8.31 -8.53 18.52
CA ALA A 40 -8.97 -8.73 17.23
C ALA A 40 -8.91 -7.47 16.36
N VAL A 41 -9.16 -6.29 16.96
CA VAL A 41 -9.16 -5.01 16.24
C VAL A 41 -7.78 -4.68 15.65
N THR A 42 -6.70 -4.85 16.41
CA THR A 42 -5.34 -4.55 15.93
C THR A 42 -4.91 -5.53 14.85
N PHE A 43 -5.25 -6.81 15.01
CA PHE A 43 -4.97 -7.84 14.00
C PHE A 43 -5.74 -7.59 12.70
N PHE A 44 -7.05 -7.31 12.74
CA PHE A 44 -7.83 -7.06 11.53
C PHE A 44 -7.38 -5.81 10.78
N TRP A 45 -6.99 -4.74 11.49
CA TRP A 45 -6.39 -3.57 10.85
C TRP A 45 -5.06 -3.90 10.17
N PHE A 46 -4.19 -4.66 10.84
CA PHE A 46 -2.93 -5.09 10.27
C PHE A 46 -3.15 -5.95 9.02
N PHE A 47 -3.98 -6.98 9.14
CA PHE A 47 -4.36 -7.86 8.04
C PHE A 47 -4.96 -7.08 6.87
N PHE A 48 -5.85 -6.12 7.12
CA PHE A 48 -6.45 -5.28 6.09
C PHE A 48 -5.39 -4.51 5.29
N PHE A 49 -4.43 -3.85 5.96
CA PHE A 49 -3.39 -3.08 5.25
C PHE A 49 -2.43 -3.98 4.47
N ILE A 50 -2.09 -5.16 5.01
CA ILE A 50 -1.27 -6.15 4.30
C ILE A 50 -2.01 -6.71 3.09
N PHE A 51 -3.27 -7.11 3.26
CA PHE A 51 -4.11 -7.63 2.18
C PHE A 51 -4.27 -6.59 1.06
N MET A 52 -4.62 -5.36 1.42
CA MET A 52 -4.74 -4.27 0.44
C MET A 52 -3.41 -3.96 -0.25
N SER A 53 -2.29 -4.07 0.48
CA SER A 53 -0.96 -3.92 -0.10
C SER A 53 -0.69 -4.92 -1.21
N PHE A 54 -0.85 -6.21 -0.91
CA PHE A 54 -0.70 -7.26 -1.91
C PHE A 54 -1.68 -7.10 -3.07
N ALA A 55 -2.94 -6.74 -2.78
CA ALA A 55 -3.95 -6.56 -3.81
C ALA A 55 -3.59 -5.43 -4.80
N TYR A 56 -3.18 -4.25 -4.31
CA TYR A 56 -2.82 -3.17 -5.23
C TYR A 56 -1.52 -3.45 -5.99
N PHE A 57 -0.55 -4.17 -5.41
CA PHE A 57 0.68 -4.55 -6.12
C PHE A 57 0.37 -5.53 -7.27
N VAL A 58 -0.51 -6.50 -7.05
CA VAL A 58 -0.98 -7.42 -8.08
C VAL A 58 -1.72 -6.66 -9.19
N LEU A 59 -2.66 -5.78 -8.81
CA LEU A 59 -3.41 -4.95 -9.77
C LEU A 59 -2.50 -4.00 -10.56
N HIS A 60 -1.50 -3.41 -9.91
CA HIS A 60 -0.49 -2.59 -10.57
C HIS A 60 0.32 -3.41 -11.59
N GLY A 61 0.79 -4.61 -11.21
CA GLY A 61 1.51 -5.49 -12.14
C GLY A 61 0.67 -5.84 -13.37
N MET A 62 -0.60 -6.21 -13.17
CA MET A 62 -1.54 -6.48 -14.26
C MET A 62 -1.77 -5.26 -15.16
N MET A 63 -1.94 -4.08 -14.55
CA MET A 63 -2.10 -2.82 -15.25
C MET A 63 -0.89 -2.50 -16.14
N ILE A 64 0.33 -2.61 -15.60
CA ILE A 64 1.56 -2.31 -16.36
C ILE A 64 1.75 -3.27 -17.52
N VAL A 65 1.52 -4.57 -17.31
CA VAL A 65 1.59 -5.57 -18.39
C VAL A 65 0.53 -5.30 -19.46
N ALA A 66 -0.68 -4.91 -19.08
CA ALA A 66 -1.73 -4.56 -20.05
C ALA A 66 -1.45 -3.26 -20.83
N LEU A 67 -0.68 -2.34 -20.27
CA LEU A 67 -0.30 -1.08 -20.90
C LEU A 67 0.91 -1.18 -21.83
N THR A 68 1.68 -2.27 -21.75
CA THR A 68 2.96 -2.40 -22.45
C THR A 68 2.91 -3.50 -23.52
N PRO A 69 3.61 -3.32 -24.65
CA PRO A 69 3.62 -4.31 -25.72
C PRO A 69 4.51 -5.52 -25.41
N ASP A 70 5.48 -5.36 -24.51
CA ASP A 70 6.52 -6.34 -24.22
C ASP A 70 6.81 -6.41 -22.71
N HIS A 71 7.10 -7.63 -22.24
CA HIS A 71 7.37 -7.90 -20.82
C HIS A 71 8.63 -7.20 -20.30
N GLN A 72 9.65 -7.01 -21.13
CA GLN A 72 10.88 -6.32 -20.75
C GLN A 72 10.59 -4.84 -20.46
N VAL A 73 9.75 -4.19 -21.29
CA VAL A 73 9.29 -2.81 -21.05
C VAL A 73 8.44 -2.73 -19.79
N ALA A 74 7.54 -3.69 -19.56
CA ALA A 74 6.72 -3.79 -18.35
C ALA A 74 7.58 -3.86 -17.08
N SER A 75 8.64 -4.66 -17.12
CA SER A 75 9.56 -4.85 -15.99
C SER A 75 10.35 -3.57 -15.68
N ILE A 76 10.87 -2.89 -16.71
CA ILE A 76 11.59 -1.62 -16.54
C ILE A 76 10.66 -0.56 -15.92
N LEU A 77 9.44 -0.42 -16.44
CA LEU A 77 8.47 0.55 -15.95
C LEU A 77 8.05 0.26 -14.51
N SER A 78 7.80 -1.01 -14.18
CA SER A 78 7.47 -1.43 -12.81
C SER A 78 8.60 -1.12 -11.83
N SER A 79 9.84 -1.38 -12.23
CA SER A 79 11.04 -1.14 -11.40
C SER A 79 11.22 0.34 -11.08
N PHE A 80 10.94 1.21 -12.05
CA PHE A 80 10.92 2.66 -11.86
C PHE A 80 9.89 3.07 -10.79
N PHE A 81 8.62 2.64 -10.93
CA PHE A 81 7.58 2.98 -9.95
C PHE A 81 7.88 2.43 -8.56
N TYR A 82 8.35 1.18 -8.45
CA TYR A 82 8.71 0.58 -7.16
C TYR A 82 9.83 1.33 -6.45
N THR A 83 10.82 1.80 -7.21
CA THR A 83 11.92 2.61 -6.65
C THR A 83 11.40 3.94 -6.09
N PHE A 84 10.54 4.62 -6.85
CA PHE A 84 9.97 5.89 -6.40
C PHE A 84 9.02 5.72 -5.21
N TRP A 85 8.15 4.72 -5.21
CA TRP A 85 7.31 4.39 -4.05
C TRP A 85 8.16 4.06 -2.83
N ASN A 86 9.23 3.29 -2.97
CA ASN A 86 10.10 2.99 -1.84
C ASN A 86 10.73 4.27 -1.24
N LEU A 87 11.25 5.15 -2.11
CA LEU A 87 11.92 6.39 -1.69
C LEU A 87 10.99 7.36 -0.95
N PHE A 88 9.76 7.53 -1.45
CA PHE A 88 8.78 8.50 -0.93
C PHE A 88 7.74 7.89 0.02
N SER A 89 7.87 6.61 0.38
CA SER A 89 6.97 5.90 1.30
C SER A 89 6.89 6.47 2.72
N GLY A 90 7.73 7.45 3.07
CA GLY A 90 7.77 8.03 4.42
C GLY A 90 8.69 7.29 5.40
N PHE A 91 9.24 6.13 5.03
CA PHE A 91 10.21 5.39 5.84
C PHE A 91 11.65 5.90 5.64
N LEU A 92 12.10 6.02 4.39
CA LEU A 92 13.43 6.54 4.07
C LEU A 92 13.53 8.05 4.26
N ILE A 93 12.52 8.77 3.77
CA ILE A 93 12.41 10.23 3.91
C ILE A 93 11.11 10.53 4.66
N PRO A 94 11.17 10.98 5.92
CA PRO A 94 9.98 11.36 6.68
C PRO A 94 9.17 12.42 5.94
N ARG A 95 7.84 12.29 5.96
CA ARG A 95 6.92 13.22 5.29
C ARG A 95 7.19 14.70 5.60
N PRO A 96 7.49 15.12 6.86
CA PRO A 96 7.78 16.52 7.16
C PRO A 96 9.02 17.07 6.44
N SER A 97 10.02 16.21 6.20
CA SER A 97 11.30 16.55 5.56
C SER A 97 11.20 16.63 4.03
N ILE A 98 10.12 16.14 3.43
CA ILE A 98 9.90 16.23 1.97
C ILE A 98 9.61 17.71 1.60
N PRO A 99 10.34 18.28 0.62
CA PRO A 99 10.07 19.63 0.12
C PRO A 99 8.60 19.81 -0.29
N VAL A 100 8.03 20.98 0.01
CA VAL A 100 6.59 21.24 -0.15
C VAL A 100 6.11 20.95 -1.59
N TRP A 101 6.94 21.24 -2.60
CA TRP A 101 6.62 21.00 -4.01
C TRP A 101 6.67 19.52 -4.44
N TRP A 102 7.30 18.61 -3.68
CA TRP A 102 7.29 17.15 -3.92
C TRP A 102 6.28 16.41 -3.05
N ARG A 103 5.67 17.08 -2.07
CA ARG A 103 4.79 16.45 -1.08
C ARG A 103 3.52 15.85 -1.69
N TRP A 104 3.10 16.29 -2.88
CA TRP A 104 1.96 15.68 -3.58
C TRP A 104 2.23 14.22 -3.96
N TYR A 105 3.49 13.87 -4.27
CA TYR A 105 3.86 12.50 -4.65
C TYR A 105 3.68 11.53 -3.48
N TYR A 106 4.02 11.96 -2.26
CA TYR A 106 3.77 11.19 -1.04
C TYR A 106 2.28 10.78 -0.92
N TRP A 107 1.36 11.67 -1.28
CA TRP A 107 -0.07 11.38 -1.23
C TRP A 107 -0.55 10.50 -2.41
N GLY A 108 0.19 10.46 -3.52
CA GLY A 108 -0.08 9.59 -4.66
C GLY A 108 0.57 8.21 -4.55
N ASP A 109 1.45 8.00 -3.58
CA ASP A 109 2.20 6.75 -3.38
C ASP A 109 1.41 5.78 -2.48
N PRO A 110 0.89 4.65 -3.01
CA PRO A 110 0.13 3.67 -2.22
C PRO A 110 0.95 3.04 -1.09
N VAL A 111 2.28 2.94 -1.23
CA VAL A 111 3.16 2.37 -0.21
C VAL A 111 3.23 3.30 1.00
N ALA A 112 3.26 4.62 0.78
CA ALA A 112 3.23 5.61 1.85
C ALA A 112 1.99 5.46 2.75
N TRP A 113 0.83 5.22 2.12
CA TRP A 113 -0.42 4.95 2.83
C TRP A 113 -0.38 3.62 3.58
N THR A 114 0.23 2.57 3.03
CA THR A 114 0.37 1.27 3.73
C THR A 114 1.20 1.42 5.00
N ILE A 115 2.36 2.07 4.92
CA ILE A 115 3.24 2.29 6.09
C ILE A 115 2.51 3.14 7.13
N TYR A 116 1.88 4.24 6.71
CA TYR A 116 1.06 5.06 7.58
C TYR A 116 -0.01 4.22 8.30
N GLY A 117 -0.77 3.42 7.54
CA GLY A 117 -1.88 2.62 8.07
C GLY A 117 -1.44 1.61 9.11
N VAL A 118 -0.36 0.87 8.83
CA VAL A 118 0.22 -0.10 9.77
C VAL A 118 0.74 0.60 11.02
N VAL A 119 1.57 1.63 10.88
CA VAL A 119 2.17 2.32 12.03
C VAL A 119 1.11 3.02 12.87
N ALA A 120 0.21 3.78 12.24
CA ALA A 120 -0.85 4.49 12.94
C ALA A 120 -1.82 3.54 13.62
N SER A 121 -2.20 2.41 13.01
CA SER A 121 -3.12 1.43 13.62
C SER A 121 -2.52 0.70 14.81
N GLN A 122 -1.25 0.28 14.73
CA GLN A 122 -0.61 -0.55 15.77
C GLN A 122 0.02 0.29 16.90
N LEU A 123 0.58 1.45 16.57
CA LEU A 123 1.36 2.27 17.51
C LEU A 123 0.71 3.61 17.84
N GLY A 124 -0.22 4.11 17.01
CA GLY A 124 -0.81 5.45 17.19
C GLY A 124 -1.67 5.66 18.45
N LYS A 125 -2.00 4.58 19.17
CA LYS A 125 -2.68 4.63 20.48
C LYS A 125 -1.76 4.37 21.67
N LYS A 126 -0.50 3.97 21.46
CA LYS A 126 0.41 3.63 22.56
C LYS A 126 0.88 4.88 23.28
N GLN A 127 0.71 4.90 24.59
CA GLN A 127 1.14 6.00 25.49
C GLN A 127 2.49 5.73 26.15
N ASN A 128 3.13 4.61 25.84
CA ASN A 128 4.45 4.27 26.36
C ASN A 128 5.43 5.40 26.04
N LEU A 129 6.28 5.72 27.01
CA LEU A 129 7.35 6.69 26.83
C LEU A 129 8.46 6.07 26.00
N VAL A 130 9.05 6.89 25.13
CA VAL A 130 10.24 6.56 24.36
C VAL A 130 11.36 7.45 24.87
N ASP A 131 12.44 6.83 25.35
CA ASP A 131 13.65 7.55 25.72
C ASP A 131 14.43 7.90 24.46
N ILE A 132 14.53 9.20 24.19
CA ILE A 132 15.32 9.73 23.08
C ILE A 132 16.64 10.22 23.69
N PRO A 133 17.80 9.69 23.27
CA PRO A 133 19.08 10.12 23.82
C PRO A 133 19.28 11.63 23.64
N GLY A 134 19.28 12.37 24.75
CA GLY A 134 19.48 13.83 24.76
C GLY A 134 18.20 14.69 24.75
N GLU A 135 17.00 14.10 24.75
CA GLU A 135 15.72 14.80 24.84
C GLU A 135 14.82 14.25 25.95
N THR A 136 13.78 15.00 26.35
CA THR A 136 12.77 14.52 27.30
C THR A 136 11.98 13.36 26.72
N SER A 137 11.74 12.31 27.51
CA SER A 137 10.95 11.15 27.09
C SER A 137 9.54 11.57 26.68
N ILE A 138 9.20 11.38 25.41
CA ILE A 138 7.87 11.66 24.85
C ILE A 138 7.11 10.36 24.61
N THR A 139 5.78 10.43 24.54
CA THR A 139 4.98 9.25 24.22
C THR A 139 5.19 8.82 22.76
N VAL A 140 5.06 7.51 22.47
CA VAL A 140 5.11 6.98 21.09
C VAL A 140 4.14 7.75 20.18
N LYS A 141 2.92 8.02 20.65
CA LYS A 141 1.93 8.80 19.89
C LYS A 141 2.44 10.20 19.52
N GLN A 142 3.06 10.90 20.47
CA GLN A 142 3.60 12.24 20.25
C GLN A 142 4.77 12.21 19.25
N PHE A 143 5.68 11.24 19.42
CA PHE A 143 6.78 11.02 18.49
C PHE A 143 6.30 10.77 17.05
N LEU A 144 5.31 9.88 16.87
CA LEU A 144 4.74 9.57 15.56
C LEU A 144 4.09 10.80 14.90
N LYS A 145 3.46 11.66 15.69
CA LYS A 145 2.84 12.88 15.18
C LYS A 145 3.88 13.93 14.79
N ASP A 146 4.83 14.20 15.67
CA ASP A 146 5.73 15.34 15.51
C ASP A 146 6.86 15.03 14.51
N ASN A 147 7.38 13.79 14.51
CA ASN A 147 8.50 13.41 13.65
C ASN A 147 8.07 12.75 12.33
N LEU A 148 6.98 11.98 12.32
CA LEU A 148 6.53 11.24 11.13
C LEU A 148 5.22 11.79 10.52
N GLY A 149 4.49 12.64 11.24
CA GLY A 149 3.22 13.19 10.79
C GLY A 149 2.08 12.17 10.77
N TYR A 150 2.16 11.13 11.60
CA TYR A 150 1.18 10.05 11.67
C TYR A 150 0.17 10.27 12.81
N GLU A 151 -1.11 10.20 12.45
CA GLU A 151 -2.25 10.32 13.35
C GLU A 151 -3.19 9.12 13.24
N HIS A 152 -3.58 8.55 14.38
CA HIS A 152 -4.49 7.41 14.44
C HIS A 152 -5.92 7.72 13.95
N SER A 153 -6.39 8.96 14.12
CA SER A 153 -7.68 9.44 13.61
C SER A 153 -7.81 9.28 12.09
N PHE A 154 -6.67 9.29 11.39
CA PHE A 154 -6.64 9.26 9.94
C PHE A 154 -6.70 7.84 9.34
N VAL A 155 -6.58 6.79 10.16
CA VAL A 155 -6.52 5.38 9.72
C VAL A 155 -7.71 4.98 8.84
N GLY A 156 -8.91 5.50 9.13
CA GLY A 156 -10.10 5.26 8.29
C GLY A 156 -9.98 5.84 6.89
N TYR A 157 -9.46 7.06 6.75
CA TYR A 157 -9.21 7.69 5.44
C TYR A 157 -8.11 6.96 4.67
N VAL A 158 -7.09 6.46 5.38
CA VAL A 158 -6.03 5.63 4.79
C VAL A 158 -6.61 4.35 4.21
N ALA A 159 -7.57 3.73 4.90
CA ALA A 159 -8.25 2.53 4.40
C ALA A 159 -9.04 2.82 3.11
N LEU A 160 -9.76 3.94 3.07
CA LEU A 160 -10.49 4.39 1.87
C LEU A 160 -9.54 4.70 0.70
N ALA A 161 -8.36 5.29 0.97
CA ALA A 161 -7.37 5.57 -0.06
C ALA A 161 -6.88 4.28 -0.75
N HIS A 162 -6.65 3.20 0.01
CA HIS A 162 -6.25 1.90 -0.58
C HIS A 162 -7.32 1.33 -1.52
N LEU A 163 -8.60 1.43 -1.13
CA LEU A 163 -9.71 1.04 -2.01
C LEU A 163 -9.73 1.89 -3.28
N GLY A 164 -9.44 3.19 -3.16
CA GLY A 164 -9.28 4.10 -4.29
C GLY A 164 -8.16 3.68 -5.24
N PHE A 165 -6.96 3.39 -4.73
CA PHE A 165 -5.84 2.91 -5.54
C PHE A 165 -6.17 1.58 -6.25
N ALA A 166 -6.72 0.62 -5.53
CA ALA A 166 -7.14 -0.66 -6.11
C ALA A 166 -8.17 -0.46 -7.24
N LEU A 167 -9.16 0.40 -7.02
CA LEU A 167 -10.17 0.72 -8.04
C LEU A 167 -9.54 1.40 -9.26
N VAL A 168 -8.63 2.35 -9.07
CA VAL A 168 -7.93 3.03 -10.18
C VAL A 168 -7.13 2.04 -11.00
N PHE A 169 -6.31 1.18 -10.38
CA PHE A 169 -5.54 0.17 -11.09
C PHE A 169 -6.43 -0.83 -11.83
N PHE A 170 -7.53 -1.25 -11.21
CA PHE A 170 -8.52 -2.11 -11.86
C PHE A 170 -9.16 -1.46 -13.10
N LEU A 171 -9.57 -0.20 -13.00
CA LEU A 171 -10.19 0.52 -14.12
C LEU A 171 -9.20 0.73 -15.27
N VAL A 172 -7.96 1.10 -14.97
CA VAL A 172 -6.91 1.25 -16.00
C VAL A 172 -6.61 -0.09 -16.65
N PHE A 173 -6.50 -1.18 -15.89
CA PHE A 173 -6.33 -2.53 -16.41
C PHE A 173 -7.47 -2.94 -17.35
N GLY A 174 -8.73 -2.80 -16.90
CA GLY A 174 -9.92 -3.13 -17.69
C GLY A 174 -10.05 -2.29 -18.96
N TYR A 175 -9.70 -1.01 -18.90
CA TYR A 175 -9.65 -0.12 -20.07
C TYR A 175 -8.54 -0.53 -21.04
N SER A 176 -7.35 -0.85 -20.52
CA SER A 176 -6.17 -1.21 -21.32
C SER A 176 -6.43 -2.47 -22.14
N ILE A 177 -6.97 -3.53 -21.54
CA ILE A 177 -7.30 -4.78 -22.27
C ILE A 177 -8.36 -4.53 -23.36
N LYS A 178 -9.30 -3.60 -23.12
CA LYS A 178 -10.35 -3.29 -24.09
C LYS A 178 -9.83 -2.48 -25.28
N CYS A 179 -8.95 -1.52 -25.03
CA CYS A 179 -8.54 -0.53 -26.02
C CYS A 179 -7.20 -0.83 -26.70
N LEU A 180 -6.28 -1.51 -26.01
CA LEU A 180 -4.94 -1.83 -26.52
C LEU A 180 -4.92 -3.27 -27.04
N ASN A 181 -4.57 -3.42 -28.31
CA ASN A 181 -4.36 -4.73 -28.92
C ASN A 181 -2.99 -4.75 -29.61
N PHE A 182 -1.99 -5.25 -28.88
CA PHE A 182 -0.61 -5.33 -29.36
C PHE A 182 -0.36 -6.48 -30.34
N GLN A 183 -1.32 -7.41 -30.50
CA GLN A 183 -1.20 -8.55 -31.43
C GLN A 183 -1.63 -8.22 -32.87
N LYS A 184 -2.23 -7.04 -33.12
CA LYS A 184 -2.67 -6.59 -34.46
C LYS A 184 -1.63 -5.80 -35.26
N ARG A 185 -0.34 -5.96 -34.95
CA ARG A 185 0.76 -5.31 -35.68
C ARG A 185 1.57 -6.31 -36.48
#